data_AF-A0A9D8SPD0-F1
#
_entry.id   AF-A0A9D8SPD0-F1
#
_cell.length_a   1.000
_cell.length_b   1.000
_cell.length_c   1.000
_cell.angle_alpha   90.00
_cell.angle_beta   90.00
_cell.angle_gamma   90.00
#
_symmetry.space_group_name_H-M   'P 1'
#
loop_
_entity.id
_entity.type
_entity.pdbx_description
1 polymer ?
#
loop_
_entity_poly.entity_id
_entity_poly.type
_entity_poly.pdbx_seq_one_letter_code
_entity_poly.pdbx_strand_id
1 'polypeptide(L)'
;MSSIGRIVRKNHSAVFWCTRHYPKVKREAVYTLYAFFKHLDDLSSSTLSKKEKADILDAWHREIENIYETKVPATDIGRRIYKNCMRFKLQKQYFEQILQSYALDCPTPLVAPSLATFETYCQGVSEIPCYLILKIIAEFDDETTKALSAVIGRAVEITNILKNVKEDALRGHVYFPKEFLEKSAIDPTLTPKEILTHKNLNAVREQLADIARTSYTEAYRLL
;
A
#
# COMPACT_ATOMS: atom_id res chain seq x y z
N MET A 1 -23.55 1.03 -11.78
CA MET A 1 -22.27 1.07 -11.03
C MET A 1 -21.14 1.25 -12.04
N SER A 2 -20.18 2.16 -11.81
CA SER A 2 -19.07 2.41 -12.76
C SER A 2 -18.21 1.15 -12.97
N SER A 3 -17.42 1.10 -14.06
CA SER A 3 -16.44 0.02 -14.29
C SER A 3 -15.50 -0.16 -13.10
N ILE A 4 -15.02 0.93 -12.53
CA ILE A 4 -14.20 0.95 -11.31
C ILE A 4 -14.96 0.41 -10.09
N GLY A 5 -16.22 0.79 -9.90
CA GLY A 5 -17.04 0.26 -8.79
C GLY A 5 -17.21 -1.27 -8.87
N ARG A 6 -17.16 -1.86 -10.07
CA ARG A 6 -17.16 -3.32 -10.24
C ARG A 6 -15.85 -3.96 -9.78
N ILE A 7 -14.70 -3.31 -10.01
CA ILE A 7 -13.39 -3.77 -9.50
C ILE A 7 -13.40 -3.80 -7.97
N VAL A 8 -13.85 -2.73 -7.32
CA VAL A 8 -13.88 -2.66 -5.85
C VAL A 8 -14.78 -3.73 -5.25
N ARG A 9 -16.01 -3.90 -5.80
CA ARG A 9 -16.96 -4.91 -5.31
C ARG A 9 -16.48 -6.34 -5.56
N LYS A 10 -15.90 -6.63 -6.74
CA LYS A 10 -15.43 -7.97 -7.11
C LYS A 10 -14.28 -8.44 -6.22
N ASN A 11 -13.45 -7.53 -5.74
CA ASN A 11 -12.34 -7.84 -4.84
C ASN A 11 -12.75 -8.00 -3.37
N HIS A 12 -14.06 -8.02 -3.05
CA HIS A 12 -14.60 -8.16 -1.69
C HIS A 12 -13.94 -7.23 -0.66
N SER A 13 -13.48 -6.06 -1.09
CA SER A 13 -12.67 -5.21 -0.23
C SER A 13 -13.51 -4.62 0.90
N ALA A 14 -12.95 -4.57 2.10
CA ALA A 14 -13.55 -3.84 3.22
C ALA A 14 -13.90 -2.40 2.81
N VAL A 15 -13.10 -1.80 1.92
CA VAL A 15 -13.34 -0.49 1.30
C VAL A 15 -14.73 -0.37 0.68
N PHE A 16 -15.24 -1.38 -0.03
CA PHE A 16 -16.59 -1.33 -0.61
C PHE A 16 -17.67 -1.17 0.48
N TRP A 17 -17.57 -1.95 1.55
CA TRP A 17 -18.54 -1.95 2.63
C TRP A 17 -18.44 -0.71 3.51
N CYS A 18 -17.22 -0.34 3.92
CA CYS A 18 -16.96 0.80 4.79
C CYS A 18 -17.32 2.14 4.13
N THR A 19 -17.21 2.26 2.81
CA THR A 19 -17.49 3.52 2.10
C THR A 19 -18.93 3.67 1.62
N ARG A 20 -19.79 2.67 1.85
CA ARG A 20 -21.17 2.66 1.31
C ARG A 20 -22.00 3.85 1.76
N HIS A 21 -21.77 4.32 3.00
CA HIS A 21 -22.48 5.44 3.61
C HIS A 21 -21.98 6.82 3.17
N TYR A 22 -20.82 6.92 2.51
CA TYR A 22 -20.29 8.21 2.07
C TYR A 22 -21.07 8.81 0.89
N PRO A 23 -21.08 10.16 0.76
CA PRO A 23 -21.58 10.83 -0.42
C PRO A 23 -20.97 10.25 -1.70
N LYS A 24 -21.78 10.13 -2.76
CA LYS A 24 -21.41 9.46 -4.02
C LYS A 24 -20.05 9.93 -4.55
N VAL A 25 -19.81 11.23 -4.51
CA VAL A 25 -18.56 11.88 -4.93
C VAL A 25 -17.35 11.33 -4.16
N LYS A 26 -17.38 11.38 -2.82
CA LYS A 26 -16.27 10.92 -1.96
C LYS A 26 -16.03 9.43 -2.19
N ARG A 27 -17.11 8.64 -2.26
CA ARG A 27 -17.05 7.20 -2.53
C ARG A 27 -16.42 6.86 -3.89
N GLU A 28 -16.81 7.57 -4.96
CA GLU A 28 -16.23 7.35 -6.29
C GLU A 28 -14.75 7.76 -6.37
N ALA A 29 -14.35 8.77 -5.60
CA ALA A 29 -12.95 9.18 -5.49
C ALA A 29 -12.11 8.11 -4.76
N VAL A 30 -12.59 7.59 -3.63
CA VAL A 30 -11.94 6.46 -2.92
C VAL A 30 -11.84 5.23 -3.83
N TYR A 31 -12.89 4.91 -4.59
CA TYR A 31 -12.84 3.78 -5.52
C TYR A 31 -11.81 3.96 -6.64
N THR A 32 -11.60 5.19 -7.09
CA THR A 32 -10.58 5.51 -8.09
C THR A 32 -9.18 5.27 -7.54
N LEU A 33 -8.91 5.76 -6.33
CA LEU A 33 -7.63 5.52 -5.65
C LEU A 33 -7.42 4.02 -5.39
N TYR A 34 -8.44 3.32 -4.89
CA TYR A 34 -8.36 1.88 -4.68
C TYR A 34 -8.03 1.12 -5.97
N ALA A 35 -8.64 1.49 -7.10
CA ALA A 35 -8.33 0.84 -8.39
C ALA A 35 -6.89 1.10 -8.85
N PHE A 36 -6.35 2.28 -8.56
CA PHE A 36 -4.94 2.58 -8.81
C PHE A 36 -4.01 1.75 -7.93
N PHE A 37 -4.22 1.74 -6.60
CA PHE A 37 -3.39 0.96 -5.69
C PHE A 37 -3.49 -0.54 -6.00
N LYS A 38 -4.69 -1.05 -6.27
CA LYS A 38 -4.88 -2.44 -6.65
C LYS A 38 -4.14 -2.81 -7.94
N HIS A 39 -4.07 -1.90 -8.90
CA HIS A 39 -3.27 -2.13 -10.11
C HIS A 39 -1.78 -2.27 -9.79
N LEU A 40 -1.26 -1.51 -8.81
CA LEU A 40 0.12 -1.62 -8.36
C LEU A 40 0.36 -2.91 -7.55
N ASP A 41 -0.56 -3.31 -6.67
CA ASP A 41 -0.52 -4.61 -5.96
C ASP A 41 -0.49 -5.80 -6.94
N ASP A 42 -1.38 -5.76 -7.94
CA ASP A 42 -1.47 -6.78 -8.99
C ASP A 42 -0.20 -6.80 -9.84
N LEU A 43 0.40 -5.63 -10.10
CA LEU A 43 1.69 -5.52 -10.80
C LEU A 43 2.83 -6.17 -10.00
N SER A 44 2.95 -5.86 -8.70
CA SER A 44 4.00 -6.44 -7.84
C SER A 44 3.90 -7.97 -7.83
N SER A 45 2.70 -8.49 -7.65
CA SER A 45 2.44 -9.94 -7.57
C SER A 45 2.33 -10.67 -8.93
N SER A 46 2.45 -9.96 -10.06
CA SER A 46 2.35 -10.54 -11.40
C SER A 46 3.55 -11.41 -11.80
N THR A 47 3.34 -12.27 -12.80
CA THR A 47 4.37 -13.11 -13.43
C THR A 47 5.13 -12.40 -14.56
N LEU A 48 4.93 -11.09 -14.74
CA LEU A 48 5.63 -10.29 -15.74
C LEU A 48 7.13 -10.26 -15.47
N SER A 49 7.93 -10.07 -16.51
CA SER A 49 9.37 -9.89 -16.39
C SER A 49 9.71 -8.60 -15.64
N LYS A 50 10.92 -8.53 -15.08
CA LYS A 50 11.42 -7.34 -14.38
C LYS A 50 11.33 -6.08 -15.25
N LYS A 51 11.63 -6.22 -16.54
CA LYS A 51 11.56 -5.14 -17.52
C LYS A 51 10.13 -4.66 -17.75
N GLU A 52 9.19 -5.58 -17.98
CA GLU A 52 7.79 -5.20 -18.17
C GLU A 52 7.20 -4.51 -16.92
N LYS A 53 7.55 -4.96 -15.72
CA LYS A 53 7.13 -4.30 -14.47
C LYS A 53 7.70 -2.88 -14.37
N ALA A 54 8.98 -2.70 -14.70
CA ALA A 54 9.62 -1.38 -14.73
C ALA A 54 8.96 -0.46 -15.78
N ASP A 55 8.71 -0.95 -16.99
CA ASP A 55 8.07 -0.18 -18.06
C ASP A 55 6.65 0.30 -17.67
N ILE A 56 5.90 -0.53 -16.93
CA ILE A 56 4.58 -0.18 -16.40
C ILE A 56 4.68 0.87 -15.28
N LEU A 57 5.64 0.75 -14.36
CA LEU A 57 5.89 1.77 -13.35
C LEU A 57 6.28 3.11 -13.97
N ASP A 58 7.15 3.09 -14.99
CA ASP A 58 7.54 4.29 -15.74
C ASP A 58 6.36 4.90 -16.49
N ALA A 59 5.45 4.08 -17.01
CA ALA A 59 4.20 4.56 -17.61
C ALA A 59 3.32 5.26 -16.57
N TRP A 60 3.25 4.76 -15.33
CA TRP A 60 2.57 5.44 -14.24
C TRP A 60 3.25 6.73 -13.82
N HIS A 61 4.59 6.77 -13.77
CA HIS A 61 5.31 8.03 -13.53
C HIS A 61 4.92 9.08 -14.57
N ARG A 62 4.97 8.75 -15.87
CA ARG A 62 4.52 9.67 -16.95
C ARG A 62 3.05 10.05 -16.83
N GLU A 63 2.18 9.13 -16.45
CA GLU A 63 0.76 9.41 -16.25
C GLU A 63 0.55 10.43 -15.11
N ILE A 64 1.28 10.28 -14.00
CA ILE A 64 1.27 11.23 -12.89
C ILE A 64 1.83 12.59 -13.33
N GLU A 65 2.93 12.64 -14.08
CA GLU A 65 3.43 13.91 -14.67
C GLU A 65 2.33 14.59 -15.50
N ASN A 66 1.71 13.86 -16.42
CA ASN A 66 0.66 14.39 -17.28
C ASN A 66 -0.51 14.99 -16.48
N ILE A 67 -0.90 14.34 -15.37
CA ILE A 67 -1.96 14.82 -14.48
C ILE A 67 -1.61 16.20 -13.90
N TYR A 68 -0.39 16.38 -13.41
CA TYR A 68 0.02 17.64 -12.74
C TYR A 68 0.51 18.72 -13.71
N GLU A 69 0.92 18.34 -14.94
CA GLU A 69 1.18 19.27 -16.04
C GLU A 69 -0.08 19.64 -16.83
N THR A 70 -1.27 19.22 -16.40
CA THR A 70 -2.57 19.48 -17.05
C THR A 70 -2.70 18.94 -18.48
N LYS A 71 -1.93 17.90 -18.80
CA LYS A 71 -2.04 17.13 -20.06
C LYS A 71 -3.15 16.09 -19.93
N VAL A 72 -3.67 15.60 -21.06
CA VAL A 72 -4.71 14.56 -21.07
C VAL A 72 -4.11 13.22 -20.63
N PRO A 73 -4.54 12.60 -19.51
CA PRO A 73 -4.03 11.30 -19.09
C PRO A 73 -4.44 10.19 -20.06
N ALA A 74 -3.55 9.23 -20.30
CA ALA A 74 -3.74 8.17 -21.27
C ALA A 74 -4.79 7.15 -20.80
N THR A 75 -4.83 6.87 -19.49
CA THR A 75 -5.65 5.81 -18.89
C THR A 75 -6.98 6.33 -18.33
N ASP A 76 -7.99 5.45 -18.25
CA ASP A 76 -9.27 5.78 -17.61
C ASP A 76 -9.13 6.08 -16.11
N ILE A 77 -8.20 5.39 -15.43
CA ILE A 77 -7.90 5.62 -14.02
C ILE A 77 -7.22 6.99 -13.86
N GLY A 78 -6.20 7.29 -14.68
CA GLY A 78 -5.50 8.57 -14.66
C GLY A 78 -6.42 9.76 -14.92
N ARG A 79 -7.34 9.66 -15.88
CA ARG A 79 -8.37 10.70 -16.11
C ARG A 79 -9.26 10.98 -14.90
N ARG A 80 -9.52 9.97 -14.07
CA ARG A 80 -10.30 10.12 -12.83
C ARG A 80 -9.44 10.61 -11.67
N ILE A 81 -8.18 10.16 -11.58
CA ILE A 81 -7.21 10.71 -10.63
C ILE A 81 -7.06 12.22 -10.87
N TYR A 82 -6.90 12.66 -12.12
CA TYR A 82 -6.86 14.09 -12.48
C TYR A 82 -8.01 14.89 -11.85
N LYS A 83 -9.25 14.42 -12.04
CA LYS A 83 -10.45 15.06 -11.46
C LYS A 83 -10.42 15.08 -9.93
N ASN A 84 -9.92 14.01 -9.30
CA ASN A 84 -9.81 13.92 -7.85
C ASN A 84 -8.70 14.83 -7.30
N CYS A 85 -7.55 14.93 -7.97
CA CYS A 85 -6.45 15.81 -7.57
C CYS A 85 -6.92 17.27 -7.54
N MET A 86 -7.64 17.71 -8.57
CA MET A 86 -8.20 19.07 -8.61
C MET A 86 -9.26 19.29 -7.53
N ARG A 87 -10.12 18.30 -7.27
CA ARG A 87 -11.23 18.43 -6.32
C ARG A 87 -10.79 18.41 -4.86
N PHE A 88 -9.84 17.54 -4.52
CA PHE A 88 -9.41 17.28 -3.14
C PHE A 88 -8.02 17.81 -2.83
N LYS A 89 -7.40 18.55 -3.78
CA LYS A 89 -6.05 19.12 -3.66
C LYS A 89 -5.00 18.08 -3.28
N LEU A 90 -5.08 16.91 -3.91
CA LEU A 90 -4.11 15.84 -3.70
C LEU A 90 -2.77 16.27 -4.32
N GLN A 91 -1.68 16.07 -3.60
CA GLN A 91 -0.36 16.55 -4.00
C GLN A 91 0.41 15.48 -4.76
N LYS A 92 1.18 15.90 -5.77
CA LYS A 92 1.97 15.03 -6.65
C LYS A 92 2.92 14.12 -5.90
N GLN A 93 3.63 14.69 -4.92
CA GLN A 93 4.65 14.00 -4.12
C GLN A 93 4.15 12.69 -3.50
N TYR A 94 2.88 12.61 -3.13
CA TYR A 94 2.32 11.40 -2.52
C TYR A 94 2.21 10.25 -3.55
N PHE A 95 1.84 10.55 -4.80
CA PHE A 95 1.80 9.54 -5.86
C PHE A 95 3.22 9.10 -6.25
N GLU A 96 4.18 10.02 -6.27
CA GLU A 96 5.58 9.71 -6.53
C GLU A 96 6.16 8.79 -5.45
N GLN A 97 5.91 9.07 -4.18
CA GLN A 97 6.34 8.24 -3.05
C GLN A 97 5.71 6.83 -3.06
N ILE A 98 4.44 6.73 -3.45
CA ILE A 98 3.78 5.43 -3.67
C ILE A 98 4.54 4.65 -4.75
N LEU A 99 4.73 5.23 -5.94
CA LEU A 99 5.42 4.57 -7.05
C LEU A 99 6.86 4.18 -6.69
N GLN A 100 7.58 5.03 -5.96
CA GLN A 100 8.93 4.74 -5.47
C GLN A 100 8.95 3.51 -4.55
N SER A 101 7.95 3.36 -3.69
CA SER A 101 7.87 2.20 -2.78
C SER A 101 7.58 0.91 -3.53
N TYR A 102 6.71 0.94 -4.53
CA TYR A 102 6.49 -0.21 -5.42
C TYR A 102 7.74 -0.53 -6.28
N ALA A 103 8.55 0.46 -6.62
CA ALA A 103 9.81 0.23 -7.34
C ALA A 103 10.86 -0.55 -6.51
N LEU A 104 10.73 -0.58 -5.18
CA LEU A 104 11.58 -1.40 -4.30
C LEU A 104 11.28 -2.91 -4.43
N ASP A 105 10.03 -3.27 -4.76
CA ASP A 105 9.50 -4.64 -4.67
C ASP A 105 9.17 -5.24 -6.04
N CYS A 106 8.64 -4.44 -6.97
CA CYS A 106 8.20 -4.91 -8.28
C CYS A 106 9.33 -5.58 -9.11
N PRO A 107 10.54 -5.00 -9.24
CA PRO A 107 11.60 -5.62 -10.05
C PRO A 107 12.13 -6.90 -9.42
N THR A 108 12.22 -6.95 -8.10
CA THR A 108 12.69 -8.12 -7.35
C THR A 108 11.94 -8.18 -6.03
N PRO A 109 11.22 -9.29 -5.76
CA PRO A 109 10.51 -9.49 -4.50
C PRO A 109 11.37 -9.15 -3.29
N LEU A 110 10.82 -8.40 -2.34
CA LEU A 110 11.47 -8.16 -1.07
C LEU A 110 11.59 -9.46 -0.28
N VAL A 111 12.82 -9.78 0.15
CA VAL A 111 13.13 -10.92 1.02
C VAL A 111 14.04 -10.41 2.13
N ALA A 112 13.54 -10.50 3.37
CA ALA A 112 14.26 -10.04 4.56
C ALA A 112 14.82 -8.60 4.42
N PRO A 113 13.97 -7.60 4.08
CA PRO A 113 14.43 -6.22 3.94
C PRO A 113 15.06 -5.69 5.23
N SER A 114 15.88 -4.64 5.15
CA SER A 114 16.24 -3.89 6.36
C SER A 114 14.99 -3.24 6.98
N LEU A 115 15.03 -2.98 8.28
CA LEU A 115 13.93 -2.29 8.97
C LEU A 115 13.61 -0.94 8.32
N ALA A 116 14.63 -0.19 7.90
CA ALA A 116 14.45 1.08 7.18
C ALA A 116 13.78 0.91 5.80
N THR A 117 14.15 -0.15 5.07
CA THR A 117 13.49 -0.49 3.79
C THR A 117 12.05 -0.91 4.02
N PHE A 118 11.78 -1.71 5.04
CA PHE A 118 10.44 -2.12 5.44
C PHE A 118 9.56 -0.91 5.83
N GLU A 119 10.11 0.04 6.59
CA GLU A 119 9.43 1.29 6.97
C GLU A 119 9.08 2.13 5.75
N THR A 120 10.03 2.33 4.84
CA THR A 120 9.82 3.07 3.58
C THR A 120 8.75 2.39 2.73
N TYR A 121 8.81 1.06 2.62
CA TYR A 121 7.82 0.27 1.90
C TYR A 121 6.42 0.47 2.50
N CYS A 122 6.25 0.24 3.81
CA CYS A 122 4.99 0.45 4.52
C CYS A 122 4.42 1.86 4.32
N GLN A 123 5.30 2.87 4.34
CA GLN A 123 4.92 4.26 4.14
C GLN A 123 4.24 4.47 2.78
N GLY A 124 4.86 4.01 1.69
CA GLY A 124 4.29 4.21 0.35
C GLY A 124 3.17 3.26 -0.02
N VAL A 125 3.17 2.01 0.44
CA VAL A 125 2.13 1.04 0.04
C VAL A 125 0.85 1.17 0.86
N SER A 126 0.90 1.80 2.05
CA SER A 126 -0.27 1.88 2.94
C SER A 126 -0.47 3.22 3.65
N GLU A 127 0.57 3.83 4.24
CA GLU A 127 0.40 5.09 5.00
C GLU A 127 -0.02 6.26 4.11
N ILE A 128 0.66 6.47 2.98
CA ILE A 128 0.33 7.51 2.02
C ILE A 128 -1.02 7.24 1.31
N PRO A 129 -1.33 6.01 0.86
CA PRO A 129 -2.67 5.65 0.44
C PRO A 129 -3.76 5.98 1.48
N CYS A 130 -3.51 5.71 2.76
CA CYS A 130 -4.42 6.06 3.85
C CYS A 130 -4.59 7.58 3.95
N TYR A 131 -3.49 8.34 3.87
CA TYR A 131 -3.51 9.81 3.86
C TYR A 131 -4.40 10.34 2.72
N LEU A 132 -4.20 9.87 1.48
CA LEU A 132 -4.99 10.30 0.33
C LEU A 132 -6.48 9.98 0.49
N ILE A 133 -6.81 8.84 1.09
CA ILE A 133 -8.18 8.47 1.41
C ILE A 133 -8.76 9.40 2.48
N LEU A 134 -8.04 9.68 3.56
CA LEU A 134 -8.47 10.58 4.64
C LEU A 134 -8.70 12.00 4.13
N LYS A 135 -7.84 12.54 3.24
CA LYS A 135 -8.06 13.83 2.58
C LYS A 135 -9.37 13.90 1.78
N ILE A 136 -9.88 12.76 1.32
CA ILE A 136 -11.16 12.70 0.59
C ILE A 136 -12.34 12.60 1.55
N ILE A 137 -12.24 11.76 2.59
CA ILE A 137 -13.41 11.37 3.39
C ILE A 137 -13.58 12.18 4.67
N ALA A 138 -12.49 12.60 5.32
CA ALA A 138 -12.49 13.28 6.61
C ALA A 138 -12.31 14.80 6.47
N GLU A 139 -12.55 15.52 7.56
CA GLU A 139 -12.41 16.98 7.67
C GLU A 139 -11.41 17.34 8.78
N PHE A 140 -10.29 16.62 8.82
CA PHE A 140 -9.18 16.89 9.73
C PHE A 140 -8.22 17.92 9.13
N ASP A 141 -7.48 18.62 9.98
CA ASP A 141 -6.32 19.39 9.56
C ASP A 141 -5.21 18.46 9.01
N ASP A 142 -4.19 19.05 8.38
CA ASP A 142 -3.15 18.30 7.70
C ASP A 142 -2.25 17.52 8.66
N GLU A 143 -1.98 18.05 9.86
CA GLU A 143 -1.14 17.41 10.88
C GLU A 143 -1.85 16.18 11.44
N THR A 144 -3.12 16.32 11.83
CA THR A 144 -3.98 15.22 12.27
C THR A 144 -4.12 14.16 11.18
N THR A 145 -4.33 14.57 9.92
CA THR A 145 -4.43 13.63 8.79
C THR A 145 -3.15 12.82 8.64
N LYS A 146 -1.97 13.47 8.69
CA LYS A 146 -0.66 12.80 8.60
C LYS A 146 -0.47 11.83 9.75
N ALA A 147 -0.64 12.29 11.00
CA ALA A 147 -0.45 11.46 12.18
C ALA A 147 -1.35 10.22 12.15
N LEU A 148 -2.65 10.39 11.87
CA LEU A 148 -3.61 9.31 11.83
C LEU A 148 -3.32 8.33 10.67
N SER A 149 -2.98 8.85 9.48
CA SER A 149 -2.65 8.02 8.32
C SER A 149 -1.42 7.16 8.51
N ALA A 150 -0.39 7.68 9.20
CA ALA A 150 0.83 6.95 9.49
C ALA A 150 0.53 5.76 10.40
N VAL A 151 -0.19 5.97 11.50
CA VAL A 151 -0.47 4.88 12.45
C VAL A 151 -1.49 3.87 11.90
N ILE A 152 -2.56 4.32 11.24
CA ILE A 152 -3.55 3.41 10.64
C ILE A 152 -2.93 2.62 9.49
N GLY A 153 -2.24 3.30 8.58
CA GLY A 153 -1.62 2.67 7.42
C GLY A 153 -0.60 1.62 7.83
N ARG A 154 0.26 1.95 8.81
CA ARG A 154 1.23 1.01 9.38
C ARG A 154 0.54 -0.23 9.96
N ALA A 155 -0.50 -0.03 10.78
CA ALA A 155 -1.21 -1.13 11.42
C ALA A 155 -1.88 -2.06 10.41
N VAL A 156 -2.53 -1.49 9.40
CA VAL A 156 -3.20 -2.23 8.32
C VAL A 156 -2.19 -3.01 7.49
N GLU A 157 -1.04 -2.41 7.16
CA GLU A 157 -0.03 -3.08 6.33
C GLU A 157 0.60 -4.25 7.05
N ILE A 158 1.02 -4.05 8.30
CA ILE A 158 1.53 -5.14 9.12
C ILE A 158 0.49 -6.26 9.27
N THR A 159 -0.79 -5.91 9.46
CA THR A 159 -1.88 -6.90 9.52
C THR A 159 -2.00 -7.68 8.23
N ASN A 160 -1.86 -7.04 7.06
CA ASN A 160 -1.88 -7.72 5.77
C ASN A 160 -0.69 -8.67 5.61
N ILE A 161 0.53 -8.23 5.95
CA ILE A 161 1.74 -9.04 5.93
C ILE A 161 1.58 -10.28 6.82
N LEU A 162 1.11 -10.10 8.06
CA LEU A 162 0.91 -11.20 9.00
C LEU A 162 -0.18 -12.19 8.56
N LYS A 163 -1.22 -11.70 7.88
CA LYS A 163 -2.30 -12.53 7.34
C LYS A 163 -1.86 -13.35 6.13
N ASN A 164 -0.97 -12.81 5.29
CA ASN A 164 -0.63 -13.36 3.98
C ASN A 164 0.76 -14.04 3.93
N VAL A 165 1.43 -14.22 5.07
CA VAL A 165 2.82 -14.74 5.15
C VAL A 165 3.05 -15.99 4.28
N LYS A 166 2.06 -16.89 4.22
CA LYS A 166 2.16 -18.12 3.43
C LYS A 166 2.08 -17.82 1.93
N GLU A 167 1.08 -17.08 1.50
CA GLU A 167 0.87 -16.69 0.11
C GLU A 167 2.05 -15.87 -0.43
N ASP A 168 2.58 -14.97 0.38
CA ASP A 168 3.71 -14.11 0.05
C ASP A 168 4.99 -14.94 -0.11
N ALA A 169 5.28 -15.85 0.83
CA ALA A 169 6.43 -16.76 0.73
C ALA A 169 6.35 -17.68 -0.50
N LEU A 170 5.16 -18.14 -0.89
CA LEU A 170 4.98 -18.93 -2.11
C LEU A 170 5.25 -18.11 -3.38
N ARG A 171 5.10 -16.79 -3.34
CA ARG A 171 5.44 -15.84 -4.40
C ARG A 171 6.87 -15.32 -4.32
N GLY A 172 7.66 -15.81 -3.36
CA GLY A 172 9.05 -15.41 -3.18
C GLY A 172 9.26 -14.16 -2.34
N HIS A 173 8.25 -13.69 -1.59
CA HIS A 173 8.36 -12.53 -0.71
C HIS A 173 8.51 -12.95 0.76
N VAL A 174 9.30 -12.20 1.51
CA VAL A 174 9.28 -12.17 2.98
C VAL A 174 9.50 -10.72 3.40
N TYR A 175 8.43 -10.06 3.82
CA TYR A 175 8.49 -8.67 4.26
C TYR A 175 9.04 -8.49 5.68
N PHE A 176 9.29 -9.57 6.42
CA PHE A 176 9.84 -9.49 7.78
C PHE A 176 11.22 -8.82 7.79
N PRO A 177 11.42 -7.74 8.58
CA PRO A 177 12.71 -7.10 8.67
C PRO A 177 13.81 -8.08 9.11
N LYS A 178 14.98 -8.03 8.45
CA LYS A 178 16.13 -8.88 8.80
C LYS A 178 16.52 -8.74 10.27
N GLU A 179 16.41 -7.55 10.84
CA GLU A 179 16.74 -7.27 12.23
C GLU A 179 15.81 -8.05 13.19
N PHE A 180 14.55 -8.27 12.80
CA PHE A 180 13.60 -9.07 13.58
C PHE A 180 13.82 -10.57 13.40
N LEU A 181 14.22 -11.00 12.20
CA LEU A 181 14.63 -12.38 11.91
C LEU A 181 15.85 -12.74 12.76
N GLU A 182 16.91 -11.94 12.71
CA GLU A 182 18.17 -12.14 13.44
C GLU A 182 17.95 -12.17 14.94
N LYS A 183 17.17 -11.21 15.49
CA LYS A 183 16.79 -11.17 16.91
C LYS A 183 16.02 -12.43 17.35
N SER A 184 15.35 -13.10 16.43
CA SER A 184 14.62 -14.35 16.65
C SER A 184 15.44 -15.61 16.31
N ALA A 185 16.75 -15.45 16.10
CA ALA A 185 17.68 -16.49 15.66
C ALA A 185 17.23 -17.19 14.37
N ILE A 186 16.80 -16.40 13.39
CA ILE A 186 16.51 -16.83 12.00
C ILE A 186 17.53 -16.15 11.10
N ASP A 187 18.24 -16.94 10.29
CA ASP A 187 19.17 -16.41 9.29
C ASP A 187 18.38 -15.71 8.17
N PRO A 188 18.59 -14.40 7.92
CA PRO A 188 17.87 -13.65 6.90
C PRO A 188 18.24 -14.05 5.46
N THR A 189 19.28 -14.86 5.26
CA THR A 189 19.68 -15.38 3.94
C THR A 189 18.88 -16.62 3.51
N LEU A 190 18.10 -17.21 4.43
CA LEU A 190 17.20 -18.32 4.13
C LEU A 190 16.19 -17.94 3.04
N THR A 191 15.80 -18.94 2.26
CA THR A 191 14.76 -18.76 1.25
C THR A 191 13.41 -18.45 1.93
N PRO A 192 12.47 -17.80 1.22
CA PRO A 192 11.13 -17.55 1.74
C PRO A 192 10.42 -18.78 2.33
N LYS A 193 10.60 -19.96 1.72
CA LYS A 193 10.01 -21.22 2.20
C LYS A 193 10.65 -21.73 3.49
N GLU A 194 11.97 -21.56 3.63
CA GLU A 194 12.69 -21.94 4.84
C GLU A 194 12.31 -21.01 6.00
N ILE A 195 12.24 -19.69 5.76
CA ILE A 195 11.75 -18.73 6.76
C ILE A 195 10.32 -19.07 7.19
N LEU A 196 9.42 -19.34 6.23
CA LEU A 196 8.01 -19.68 6.50
C LEU A 196 7.84 -20.89 7.44
N THR A 197 8.74 -21.88 7.34
CA THR A 197 8.69 -23.12 8.10
C THR A 197 9.60 -23.13 9.33
N HIS A 198 10.33 -22.03 9.56
CA HIS A 198 11.26 -21.93 10.67
C HIS A 198 10.53 -21.94 12.02
N LYS A 199 11.01 -22.76 12.97
CA LYS A 199 10.39 -22.94 14.30
C LYS A 199 10.22 -21.65 15.10
N ASN A 200 11.09 -20.66 14.89
CA ASN A 200 11.05 -19.38 15.59
C ASN A 200 10.23 -18.29 14.90
N LEU A 201 9.60 -18.58 13.75
CA LEU A 201 8.85 -17.56 12.99
C LEU A 201 7.76 -16.89 13.82
N ASN A 202 7.17 -17.60 14.78
CA ASN A 202 6.16 -17.04 15.67
C ASN A 202 6.68 -15.83 16.46
N ALA A 203 7.94 -15.84 16.89
CA ALA A 203 8.53 -14.71 17.63
C ALA A 203 8.64 -13.44 16.76
N VAL A 204 8.89 -13.59 15.46
CA VAL A 204 8.92 -12.48 14.50
C VAL A 204 7.51 -11.94 14.26
N ARG A 205 6.53 -12.84 14.13
CA ARG A 205 5.11 -12.49 13.96
C ARG A 205 4.58 -11.72 15.16
N GLU A 206 4.88 -12.16 16.38
CA GLU A 206 4.45 -11.47 17.59
C GLU A 206 5.05 -10.07 17.71
N GLN A 207 6.34 -9.89 17.38
CA GLN A 207 6.96 -8.56 17.39
C GLN A 207 6.25 -7.58 16.44
N LEU A 208 5.89 -8.03 15.23
CA LEU A 208 5.12 -7.20 14.29
C LEU A 208 3.67 -7.02 14.75
N ALA A 209 3.04 -8.04 15.32
CA ALA A 209 1.69 -7.94 15.85
C ALA A 209 1.60 -6.92 16.99
N ASP A 210 2.62 -6.86 17.86
CA ASP A 210 2.72 -5.85 18.92
C ASP A 210 2.81 -4.42 18.34
N ILE A 211 3.59 -4.22 17.27
CA ILE A 211 3.67 -2.94 16.57
C ILE A 211 2.29 -2.56 15.99
N ALA A 212 1.63 -3.49 15.29
CA ALA A 212 0.30 -3.23 14.73
C ALA A 212 -0.74 -2.90 15.82
N ARG A 213 -0.74 -3.63 16.95
CA ARG A 213 -1.62 -3.36 18.10
C ARG A 213 -1.36 -1.99 18.72
N THR A 214 -0.09 -1.61 18.84
CA THR A 214 0.31 -0.29 19.35
C THR A 214 -0.15 0.81 18.40
N SER A 215 0.06 0.66 17.09
CA SER A 215 -0.39 1.61 16.08
C SER A 215 -1.92 1.76 16.05
N TYR A 216 -2.68 0.67 16.18
CA TYR A 216 -4.14 0.76 16.32
C TYR A 216 -4.56 1.49 17.59
N THR A 217 -3.90 1.22 18.72
CA THR A 217 -4.19 1.90 19.99
C THR A 217 -3.94 3.40 19.86
N GLU A 218 -2.85 3.80 19.20
CA GLU A 218 -2.55 5.21 18.97
C GLU A 218 -3.53 5.86 18.02
N ALA A 219 -3.98 5.16 16.97
CA ALA A 219 -5.03 5.67 16.08
C ALA A 219 -6.32 6.02 16.84
N TYR A 220 -6.70 5.21 17.85
CA TYR A 220 -7.87 5.51 18.69
C TYR A 220 -7.67 6.71 19.62
N ARG A 221 -6.42 7.07 19.97
CA ARG A 221 -6.15 8.27 20.77
C ARG A 221 -6.19 9.57 19.96
N LEU A 222 -5.89 9.47 18.67
CA LEU A 222 -5.89 10.60 17.73
C LEU A 222 -7.29 10.94 17.19
N LEU A 223 -8.29 10.08 17.42
CA LEU A 223 -9.70 10.25 17.04
C LEU A 223 -10.52 10.80 18.20
#